data_AF-A0A1G2WZT1-F1
#
_entry.id   AF-A0A1G2WZT1-F1
#
_cell.length_a   1.000
_cell.length_b   1.000
_cell.length_c   1.000
_cell.angle_alpha   90.00
_cell.angle_beta   90.00
_cell.angle_gamma   90.00
#
_symmetry.space_group_name_H-M   'P 1'
#
loop_
_entity.id
_entity.type
_entity.pdbx_description
1 polymer ?
#
loop_
_entity_poly.entity_id
_entity_poly.type
_entity_poly.pdbx_seq_one_letter_code
_entity_poly.pdbx_strand_id
1 'polypeptide(L)'
;MQLIPDDILAQYEDALKKRAIPVACYAEYRKWLRYYLDFRSKYPFPDSKSEQVHLFIGKLQKKNQSPEQQKQAATVFVLILC
;
A
#
# COMPACT_ATOMS: atom_id res chain seq x y z
N MET A 1 -4.04 -15.11 -6.44
CA MET A 1 -3.16 -14.45 -5.44
C MET A 1 -1.94 -13.93 -6.18
N GLN A 2 -1.88 -12.64 -6.52
CA GLN A 2 -0.75 -12.08 -7.27
C GLN A 2 0.52 -12.17 -6.41
N LEU A 3 1.59 -12.77 -6.94
CA LEU A 3 2.87 -12.85 -6.23
C LEU A 3 3.49 -11.46 -6.24
N ILE A 4 3.91 -11.00 -5.06
CA ILE A 4 4.69 -9.76 -4.96
C ILE A 4 6.11 -10.15 -5.36
N PRO A 5 6.73 -9.53 -6.38
CA PRO A 5 8.13 -9.75 -6.67
C PRO A 5 8.97 -9.37 -5.45
N ASP A 6 9.88 -10.24 -5.04
CA ASP A 6 10.76 -9.99 -3.88
C ASP A 6 11.59 -8.72 -4.04
N ASP A 7 11.89 -8.31 -5.26
CA ASP A 7 12.59 -7.06 -5.58
C ASP A 7 11.79 -5.81 -5.16
N ILE A 8 10.49 -5.78 -5.47
CA ILE A 8 9.56 -4.71 -5.05
C ILE A 8 9.39 -4.74 -3.53
N LEU A 9 9.30 -5.95 -2.95
CA LEU A 9 9.21 -6.13 -1.50
C LEU A 9 10.45 -5.55 -0.80
N ALA A 10 11.64 -5.87 -1.30
CA ALA A 10 12.90 -5.41 -0.73
C ALA A 10 13.06 -3.89 -0.83
N GLN A 11 12.73 -3.27 -1.98
CA GLN A 11 12.68 -1.81 -2.10
C GLN A 11 11.71 -1.18 -1.11
N TYR A 12 10.55 -1.83 -0.92
CA TYR A 12 9.53 -1.34 -0.03
C TYR A 12 9.95 -1.44 1.44
N GLU A 13 10.53 -2.56 1.85
CA GLU A 13 11.10 -2.75 3.19
C GLU A 13 12.26 -1.78 3.45
N ASP A 14 13.10 -1.50 2.46
CA ASP A 14 14.18 -0.51 2.58
C ASP A 14 13.64 0.91 2.80
N ALA A 15 12.56 1.27 2.09
CA ALA A 15 11.85 2.54 2.31
C ALA A 15 11.22 2.62 3.71
N LEU A 16 10.68 1.52 4.24
CA LEU A 16 10.16 1.43 5.60
C LEU A 16 11.28 1.59 6.64
N LYS A 17 12.43 0.93 6.43
CA LYS A 17 13.62 1.07 7.28
C LYS A 17 14.11 2.52 7.31
N LYS A 18 14.18 3.18 6.15
CA LYS A 18 14.57 4.59 6.04
C LYS A 18 13.64 5.53 6.81
N ARG A 19 12.35 5.19 6.93
CA ARG A 19 11.38 5.95 7.73
C ARG A 19 11.27 5.50 9.18
N ALA A 20 12.19 4.65 9.66
CA ALA A 20 12.20 4.10 11.01
C ALA A 20 10.88 3.40 11.41
N ILE A 21 10.19 2.79 10.43
CA ILE A 21 8.98 2.03 10.72
C ILE A 21 9.37 0.74 11.44
N PRO A 22 8.71 0.40 12.57
CA PRO A 22 9.00 -0.80 13.31
C PRO A 22 8.70 -2.06 12.50
N VAL A 23 9.57 -3.07 12.62
CA VAL A 23 9.49 -4.34 11.90
C VAL A 23 8.19 -5.11 12.23
N ALA A 24 7.63 -4.89 13.42
CA ALA A 24 6.32 -5.43 13.81
C ALA A 24 5.20 -5.04 12.83
N CYS A 25 5.29 -3.86 12.20
CA CYS A 25 4.33 -3.43 11.21
C CYS A 25 4.58 -4.04 9.81
N TYR A 26 5.73 -4.66 9.54
CA TYR A 26 6.08 -5.10 8.17
C TYR A 26 5.12 -6.17 7.66
N ALA A 27 4.60 -7.01 8.55
CA ALA A 27 3.57 -8.00 8.22
C ALA A 27 2.27 -7.34 7.70
N GLU A 28 1.80 -6.28 8.38
CA GLU A 28 0.62 -5.53 7.96
C GLU A 28 0.89 -4.74 6.67
N TYR A 29 2.06 -4.13 6.56
CA TYR A 29 2.48 -3.39 5.37
C TYR A 29 2.61 -4.28 4.14
N ARG A 30 3.09 -5.52 4.29
CA ARG A 30 3.12 -6.52 3.21
C ARG A 30 1.72 -6.91 2.74
N LYS A 31 0.75 -6.98 3.66
CA LYS A 31 -0.67 -7.19 3.32
C LYS A 31 -1.21 -6.04 2.48
N TRP A 32 -0.90 -4.80 2.85
CA TRP A 32 -1.29 -3.61 2.09
C TRP A 32 -0.61 -3.53 0.72
N LEU A 33 0.68 -3.87 0.62
CA LEU A 33 1.41 -3.94 -0.65
C LEU A 33 0.77 -4.96 -1.60
N ARG A 34 0.36 -6.12 -1.09
CA ARG A 34 -0.36 -7.11 -1.91
C ARG A 34 -1.69 -6.59 -2.41
N TYR A 35 -2.41 -5.88 -1.53
CA TYR A 35 -3.68 -5.27 -1.85
C TYR A 35 -3.55 -4.16 -2.90
N TYR A 36 -2.49 -3.37 -2.80
CA TYR A 36 -2.11 -2.36 -3.78
C TYR A 36 -1.76 -2.97 -5.14
N LEU A 37 -1.03 -4.09 -5.17
CA LEU A 37 -0.72 -4.79 -6.42
C LEU A 37 -1.96 -5.39 -7.08
N ASP A 38 -2.88 -6.01 -6.32
CA ASP A 38 -4.18 -6.46 -6.84
C ASP A 38 -4.99 -5.28 -7.40
N PHE A 39 -4.93 -4.13 -6.71
CA PHE A 39 -5.57 -2.90 -7.15
C PHE A 39 -4.96 -2.39 -8.47
N ARG A 40 -3.63 -2.31 -8.56
CA ARG A 40 -2.88 -1.96 -9.78
C ARG A 40 -3.20 -2.87 -10.96
N SER A 41 -3.43 -4.15 -10.68
CA SER A 41 -3.75 -5.13 -11.72
C SER A 41 -5.21 -5.02 -12.19
N LYS A 42 -6.13 -4.53 -11.35
CA LYS A 42 -7.55 -4.36 -11.68
C LYS A 42 -7.92 -2.99 -12.24
N TYR A 43 -7.15 -1.96 -11.90
CA TYR A 43 -7.41 -0.58 -12.29
C TYR A 43 -6.19 -0.08 -13.06
N PRO A 44 -6.31 0.20 -14.37
CA PRO A 44 -5.22 0.84 -15.10
C PRO A 44 -4.91 2.17 -14.41
N PHE A 45 -3.62 2.46 -14.21
CA PHE A 45 -3.17 3.64 -13.49
C PHE A 45 -3.71 4.91 -14.18
N PRO A 46 -4.63 5.66 -13.56
CA PRO A 46 -4.86 7.02 -14.02
C PRO A 46 -3.55 7.80 -13.85
N ASP A 47 -3.21 8.64 -14.83
CA ASP A 47 -2.01 9.48 -14.84
C ASP A 47 -1.90 10.32 -13.55
N SER A 48 -3.06 10.68 -12.99
CA SER A 48 -3.21 11.38 -11.72
C SER A 48 -2.92 10.48 -10.52
N LYS A 49 -1.73 10.66 -9.93
CA LYS A 49 -1.35 10.15 -8.59
C LYS A 49 -2.49 10.31 -7.56
N SER A 50 -3.13 11.48 -7.54
CA SER A 50 -4.21 11.84 -6.62
C SER A 50 -5.47 10.98 -6.77
N GLU A 51 -5.84 10.60 -8.00
CA GLU A 51 -6.99 9.71 -8.24
C GLU A 51 -6.71 8.29 -7.76
N GLN A 52 -5.48 7.82 -7.92
CA GLN A 52 -5.09 6.51 -7.39
C GLN A 52 -5.21 6.49 -5.86
N VAL A 53 -4.77 7.56 -5.17
CA VAL A 53 -4.94 7.70 -3.70
C VAL A 53 -6.43 7.64 -3.34
N HIS A 54 -7.26 8.41 -4.05
CA HIS A 54 -8.68 8.54 -3.74
C HIS A 54 -9.42 7.20 -3.92
N LEU A 55 -9.14 6.48 -5.02
CA LEU A 55 -9.73 5.17 -5.29
C LEU A 55 -9.27 4.12 -4.27
N PHE A 56 -8.00 4.17 -3.86
CA PHE A 56 -7.45 3.25 -2.87
C PHE A 56 -8.08 3.47 -1.48
N ILE A 57 -8.13 4.71 -1.00
CA ILE A 57 -8.77 5.09 0.27
C ILE A 57 -10.26 4.76 0.24
N GLY A 58 -10.97 5.12 -0.85
CA GLY A 58 -12.40 4.82 -0.99
C GLY A 58 -12.70 3.33 -0.95
N LYS A 59 -11.81 2.48 -1.49
CA LYS A 59 -11.95 1.01 -1.36
C LYS A 59 -11.71 0.51 0.04
N LEU A 60 -10.76 1.08 0.78
CA LEU A 60 -10.47 0.72 2.16
C LEU A 60 -11.67 1.04 3.07
N GLN A 61 -12.28 2.21 2.87
CA GLN A 61 -13.49 2.62 3.56
C GLN A 61 -14.66 1.69 3.26
N LYS A 62 -14.88 1.32 1.99
CA LYS A 62 -15.92 0.34 1.59
C LYS A 62 -15.71 -1.06 2.17
N LYS A 63 -14.48 -1.42 2.54
CA LYS A 63 -14.15 -2.74 3.08
C LYS A 63 -14.29 -2.86 4.61
N ASN A 64 -14.89 -1.86 5.28
CA ASN A 64 -15.00 -1.80 6.74
C ASN A 64 -13.65 -2.04 7.45
N GLN A 65 -12.55 -1.56 6.88
CA GLN A 65 -11.27 -1.61 7.57
C GLN A 65 -11.28 -0.62 8.73
N SER A 66 -10.69 -1.01 9.86
CA SER A 66 -10.59 -0.14 11.05
C SER A 66 -9.86 1.16 10.71
N PRO A 67 -10.13 2.27 11.44
CA PRO A 67 -9.46 3.55 11.19
C PRO A 67 -7.92 3.47 11.26
N GLU A 68 -7.38 2.58 12.10
CA GLU A 68 -5.94 2.30 12.18
C GLU A 68 -5.39 1.66 10.89
N GLN A 69 -6.14 0.71 10.33
CA GLN A 69 -5.83 0.05 9.06
C GLN A 69 -5.90 1.03 7.88
N GLN A 70 -6.85 1.96 7.90
CA GLN A 70 -6.95 3.03 6.90
C GLN A 70 -5.74 3.96 6.97
N LYS A 71 -5.31 4.35 8.18
CA LYS A 71 -4.09 5.16 8.37
C LYS A 71 -2.85 4.43 7.86
N GLN A 72 -2.65 3.17 8.24
CA GLN A 72 -1.51 2.37 7.79
C GLN A 72 -1.49 2.24 6.26
N ALA A 73 -2.63 1.94 5.64
CA ALA A 73 -2.73 1.80 4.19
C ALA A 73 -2.50 3.14 3.46
N ALA A 74 -2.96 4.27 4.01
CA ALA A 74 -2.65 5.59 3.45
C ALA A 74 -1.15 5.91 3.55
N THR A 75 -0.52 5.59 4.69
CA THR A 75 0.94 5.74 4.88
C THR A 75 1.71 4.90 3.85
N VAL A 76 1.29 3.65 3.64
CA VAL A 76 1.85 2.75 2.62
C VAL A 76 1.78 3.38 1.24
N PHE A 77 0.62 3.92 0.89
CA PHE A 77 0.36 4.49 -0.42
C PHE A 77 1.22 5.74 -0.70
N VAL A 78 1.32 6.64 0.28
CA VAL A 78 2.19 7.82 0.20
C VAL A 78 3.67 7.42 0.09
N LEU A 79 4.08 6.33 0.74
CA LEU A 79 5.43 5.77 0.65
C LEU A 79 5.77 5.21 -0.73
N ILE A 80 4.80 4.66 -1.47
CA ILE A 80 5.02 4.09 -2.81
C ILE A 80 5.07 5.18 -3.89
N LEU A 81 4.39 6.30 -3.67
CA LEU A 81 4.18 7.35 -4.67
C LEU A 81 5.13 8.55 -4.59
N CYS A 82 5.91 8.64 -3.51
CA CYS A 82 6.85 9.70 -3.17
C CYS A 82 8.27 9.14 -3.19
#